data_AF-A0A439J4E5-F1
#
_entry.id   AF-A0A439J4E5-F1
#
_cell.length_a   1.000
_cell.length_b   1.000
_cell.length_c   1.000
_cell.angle_alpha   90.00
_cell.angle_beta   90.00
_cell.angle_gamma   90.00
#
_symmetry.space_group_name_H-M   'P 1'
#
loop_
_entity.id
_entity.type
_entity.pdbx_description
1 polymer ?
#
loop_
_entity_poly.entity_id
_entity_poly.type
_entity_poly.pdbx_seq_one_letter_code
_entity_poly.pdbx_strand_id
1 'polypeptide(L)' 'MSAGDDHEIEYFAQQNGVSADQVRQLIKGNGNNRAALTEAARALRERK' A
#
# COMPACT_ATOMS: atom_id res chain seq x y z
N MET A 1 -4.41 3.33 -15.12
CA MET A 1 -3.88 2.31 -14.20
C MET A 1 -4.09 0.98 -14.90
N SER A 2 -3.02 0.23 -15.12
CA SER A 2 -3.08 -1.05 -15.80
C SER A 2 -3.69 -2.09 -14.85
N ALA A 3 -4.35 -3.12 -15.38
CA ALA A 3 -4.86 -4.22 -14.57
C ALA A 3 -3.76 -4.91 -13.72
N GLY A 4 -2.50 -4.79 -14.11
CA GLY A 4 -1.35 -5.25 -13.32
C GLY A 4 -1.11 -4.43 -12.05
N ASP A 5 -1.30 -3.10 -12.10
CA ASP A 5 -1.04 -2.20 -10.96
C ASP A 5 -2.05 -2.44 -9.83
N ASP A 6 -3.32 -2.66 -10.19
CA ASP A 6 -4.38 -2.91 -9.22
C ASP A 6 -4.17 -4.24 -8.48
N HIS A 7 -3.69 -5.27 -9.19
CA HIS A 7 -3.42 -6.58 -8.61
C HIS A 7 -2.22 -6.57 -7.66
N GLU A 8 -1.18 -5.78 -7.96
CA GLU A 8 -0.05 -5.58 -7.06
C GLU A 8 -0.44 -4.80 -5.80
N ILE A 9 -1.32 -3.80 -5.95
CA ILE A 9 -1.83 -3.00 -4.84
C ILE A 9 -2.67 -3.87 -3.90
N GLU A 10 -3.57 -4.70 -4.43
CA GLU A 10 -4.39 -5.60 -3.62
C GLU A 10 -3.53 -6.64 -2.88
N TYR A 11 -2.56 -7.23 -3.57
CA TYR A 11 -1.64 -8.18 -2.95
C TYR A 11 -0.83 -7.51 -1.83
N PHE A 12 -0.30 -6.32 -2.07
CA PHE A 12 0.44 -5.55 -1.07
C PHE A 12 -0.44 -5.19 0.13
N ALA A 13 -1.68 -4.79 -0.12
CA ALA A 13 -2.65 -4.46 0.92
C ALA A 13 -2.92 -5.67 1.82
N GLN A 14 -3.17 -6.83 1.23
CA GLN A 14 -3.42 -8.08 1.94
C GLN A 14 -2.20 -8.52 2.77
N GLN A 15 -0.99 -8.43 2.21
CA GLN A 15 0.25 -8.78 2.90
C GLN A 15 0.53 -7.90 4.12
N ASN A 16 0.14 -6.62 4.06
CA ASN A 16 0.38 -5.66 5.14
C ASN A 16 -0.83 -5.45 6.07
N GLY A 17 -1.96 -6.11 5.79
CA GLY A 17 -3.19 -5.97 6.59
C GLY A 17 -3.82 -4.59 6.50
N VAL A 18 -3.65 -3.90 5.37
CA VAL A 18 -4.24 -2.59 5.08
C VAL A 18 -5.21 -2.72 3.90
N SER A 19 -5.97 -1.66 3.61
CA SER A 19 -6.85 -1.62 2.43
C SER A 19 -6.11 -1.17 1.17
N ALA A 20 -6.57 -1.61 0.00
CA ALA A 20 -6.03 -1.17 -1.29
C ALA A 20 -6.08 0.36 -1.44
N ASP A 21 -7.12 1.02 -0.92
CA ASP A 21 -7.22 2.48 -0.94
C ASP A 21 -6.15 3.16 -0.09
N GLN A 22 -5.83 2.62 1.09
CA GLN A 22 -4.71 3.12 1.90
C GLN A 22 -3.39 2.99 1.15
N VAL A 23 -3.17 1.88 0.45
CA VAL A 23 -1.97 1.67 -0.38
C VAL A 23 -1.91 2.67 -1.54
N ARG A 24 -3.02 2.91 -2.24
CA ARG A 24 -3.10 3.94 -3.30
C ARG A 24 -2.76 5.33 -2.76
N GLN A 25 -3.22 5.68 -1.55
CA GLN A 25 -2.86 6.95 -0.91
C GLN A 25 -1.38 7.02 -0.52
N LEU A 26 -0.81 5.93 -0.02
CA LEU A 26 0.62 5.83 0.29
C LEU A 26 1.49 6.01 -0.97
N ILE A 27 1.10 5.40 -2.09
CA ILE A 27 1.81 5.55 -3.37
C ILE A 27 1.72 6.99 -3.87
N LYS A 28 0.56 7.64 -3.74
CA LYS A 28 0.39 9.06 -4.11
C LYS A 28 1.24 10.00 -3.26
N GLY A 29 1.41 9.72 -1.96
CA GLY A 29 2.14 10.57 -1.03
C GLY A 29 3.66 10.33 -0.99
N ASN A 30 4.09 9.07 -1.10
CA ASN A 30 5.50 8.67 -0.91
C ASN A 30 6.19 8.20 -2.20
N GLY A 31 5.45 8.09 -3.31
CA GLY A 31 5.93 7.43 -4.52
C GLY A 31 5.94 5.90 -4.39
N ASN A 32 6.50 5.22 -5.40
CA ASN A 32 6.42 3.76 -5.51
C ASN A 32 7.58 3.01 -4.82
N ASN A 33 8.18 3.60 -3.78
CA ASN A 33 9.26 2.95 -3.03
C ASN A 33 8.68 1.88 -2.11
N ARG A 34 8.85 0.60 -2.50
CA ARG A 34 8.31 -0.56 -1.79
C ARG A 34 8.70 -0.63 -0.31
N ALA A 35 9.92 -0.22 0.06
CA ALA A 35 10.34 -0.20 1.46
C ALA A 35 9.58 0.87 2.27
N ALA A 36 9.49 2.09 1.73
CA ALA A 36 8.74 3.18 2.36
C ALA A 36 7.23 2.86 2.46
N LEU A 37 6.66 2.25 1.42
CA LEU A 37 5.27 1.79 1.44
C LEU A 37 5.03 0.73 2.52
N THR A 38 5.99 -0.18 2.74
CA THR A 38 5.87 -1.26 3.73
C THR A 38 5.90 -0.70 5.14
N GLU A 39 6.83 0.20 5.45
CA GLU A 39 6.89 0.87 6.75
C GLU A 39 5.64 1.71 7.01
N ALA A 40 5.20 2.48 6.00
CA ALA A 40 4.00 3.29 6.13
C ALA A 40 2.73 2.45 6.30
N ALA A 41 2.61 1.32 5.60
CA ALA A 41 1.50 0.38 5.75
C ALA A 41 1.49 -0.27 7.15
N ARG A 42 2.66 -0.66 7.67
CA ARG A 42 2.79 -1.16 9.06
C ARG A 42 2.34 -0.12 10.09
N ALA A 43 2.80 1.11 9.96
CA ALA A 43 2.40 2.21 10.84
C ALA A 43 0.88 2.50 10.76
N LEU A 44 0.27 2.38 9.57
CA LEU A 44 -1.17 2.51 9.38
C LEU A 44 -1.97 1.40 10.08
N ARG A 45 -1.46 0.16 10.05
CA ARG A 45 -2.09 -0.98 10.73
C ARG A 45 -2.06 -0.81 12.25
N GLU A 46 -0.96 -0.33 12.81
CA GLU A 46 -0.79 -0.15 14.27
C GLU A 46 -1.61 1.02 14.85
N ARG A 47 -2.03 1.97 14.00
CA ARG A 47 -2.87 3.11 14.39
C ARG A 47 -4.37 2.80 14.37
N LYS A 48 -4.75 1.58 13.99
CA LYS A 48 -6.13 1.14 13.83
C LYS A 48 -6.62 0.45 15.09
#